data_AF-N1UME0-F1
#
_entry.id   AF-N1UME0-F1
#
_cell.length_a   1.000
_cell.length_b   1.000
_cell.length_c   1.000
_cell.angle_alpha   90.00
_cell.angle_beta   90.00
_cell.angle_gamma   90.00
#
_symmetry.space_group_name_H-M   'P 1'
#
loop_
_entity.id
_entity.type
_entity.pdbx_description
1 polymer ?
#
loop_
_entity_poly.entity_id
_entity_poly.type
_entity_poly.pdbx_seq_one_letter_code
_entity_poly.pdbx_strand_id
1 'polypeptide(L)'
;MRFVRFQSSEERFLFLLHISIFITSIGLGIYIISNERLNVLGEVFGDFLNAISIAISYNLYGVKGFAGLEDVLKILKEIPSPSNYNFNSVDSYEIYQRIINNSLLKATTLQNPNTERLHGSINDISYTFYVIAAFLIFGIKIQSLSYLWVLLFFCSVFAFVISYWKSVDKLLLLWCLIVSIFLIVITIPGIGVQIQNVFNQRFLTVLGLIPLLHIFFSVNIFKTDIGLLTLIQVLLLSFVIFCRGLAQWMFVPLFLVIIYAILVTFFKNKKVENEKKQPLCSILLSGVKVPTLMLVIFLSVKIAIPRVINPIYQSSLWAHSHVFWYGIVISLTTDPILKNKYVCSEKPLKDKLKGLNHIQCEDIPSFQNRFINAIRNTPADMHAYHSAVRYLRDHGSDEQIGLEIQGDYFNVRWTRLDELMKIIFTKMIIQNPMDCLYMFLIVKPLRYFLEVIRYTIFFKDSIVNLLNIFYTLIFLILMFNLLLVYYYNKVYNSFNKKAISETFIKVAWVFPIIYVCSILPSIIFYCSPHTIVDSVTIFLSMLLSFPYFFINK
;
A
#
# COMPACT_ATOMS: atom_id res chain seq x y z
N MET A 1 -27.74 24.34 16.30
CA MET A 1 -27.83 22.87 16.16
C MET A 1 -29.17 22.41 16.71
N ARG A 2 -30.10 21.93 15.87
CA ARG A 2 -31.25 21.17 16.38
C ARG A 2 -30.70 19.84 16.89
N PHE A 3 -30.83 19.57 18.19
CA PHE A 3 -30.54 18.25 18.73
C PHE A 3 -31.54 17.28 18.10
N VAL A 4 -31.08 16.49 17.14
CA VAL A 4 -31.84 15.33 16.66
C VAL A 4 -31.97 14.41 17.87
N ARG A 5 -33.18 14.32 18.45
CA ARG A 5 -33.48 13.32 19.47
C ARG A 5 -33.47 11.99 18.76
N PHE A 6 -32.46 11.17 19.03
CA PHE A 6 -32.44 9.79 18.59
C PHE A 6 -33.59 9.05 19.25
N GLN A 7 -34.19 8.11 18.53
CA GLN A 7 -35.11 7.16 19.16
C GLN A 7 -34.30 6.08 19.88
N SER A 8 -34.85 5.48 20.95
CA SER A 8 -34.07 4.53 21.77
C SER A 8 -33.53 3.32 20.99
N SER A 9 -34.13 2.97 19.85
CA SER A 9 -33.66 1.94 18.92
C SER A 9 -32.38 2.36 18.18
N GLU A 10 -32.26 3.63 17.77
CA GLU A 10 -31.07 4.15 17.10
C GLU A 10 -29.88 4.29 18.05
N GLU A 11 -30.12 4.74 19.28
CA GLU A 11 -29.06 4.83 20.31
C GLU A 11 -28.51 3.46 20.65
N ARG A 12 -29.37 2.44 20.77
CA ARG A 12 -28.96 1.05 20.98
C ARG A 12 -28.16 0.51 19.80
N PHE A 13 -28.60 0.75 18.56
CA PHE A 13 -27.85 0.35 17.38
C PHE A 13 -26.46 0.97 17.34
N LEU A 14 -26.42 2.29 17.56
CA LEU A 14 -25.19 3.06 17.55
C LEU A 14 -24.24 2.54 18.62
N PHE A 15 -24.72 2.28 19.83
CA PHE A 15 -23.93 1.68 20.91
C PHE A 15 -23.35 0.32 20.52
N LEU A 16 -24.17 -0.58 19.96
CA LEU A 16 -23.71 -1.88 19.46
C LEU A 16 -22.64 -1.72 18.39
N LEU A 17 -22.84 -0.81 17.42
CA LEU A 17 -21.89 -0.56 16.34
C LEU A 17 -20.53 -0.04 16.86
N HIS A 18 -20.52 0.83 17.87
CA HIS A 18 -19.27 1.27 18.52
C HIS A 18 -18.55 0.08 19.16
N ILE A 19 -19.27 -0.76 19.90
CA ILE A 19 -18.70 -1.98 20.50
C ILE A 19 -18.10 -2.87 19.41
N SER A 20 -18.79 -3.08 18.29
CA SER A 20 -18.30 -3.92 17.19
C SER A 20 -17.03 -3.39 16.57
N ILE A 21 -16.96 -2.07 16.32
CA ILE A 21 -15.77 -1.41 15.80
C ILE A 21 -14.60 -1.68 16.74
N PHE A 22 -14.76 -1.40 18.05
CA PHE A 22 -13.67 -1.57 19.00
C PHE A 22 -13.28 -3.03 19.22
N ILE A 23 -14.23 -3.95 19.37
CA ILE A 23 -13.93 -5.39 19.52
C ILE A 23 -13.20 -5.92 18.29
N THR A 24 -13.63 -5.54 17.08
CA THR A 24 -13.00 -6.01 15.84
C THR A 24 -11.59 -5.43 15.69
N SER A 25 -11.40 -4.15 15.98
CA SER A 25 -10.07 -3.50 15.98
C SER A 25 -9.14 -4.09 17.04
N ILE A 26 -9.62 -4.33 18.26
CA ILE A 26 -8.86 -4.98 19.34
C ILE A 26 -8.49 -6.41 18.96
N GLY A 27 -9.45 -7.18 18.44
CA GLY A 27 -9.21 -8.55 17.95
C GLY A 27 -8.15 -8.60 16.86
N LEU A 28 -8.19 -7.66 15.91
CA LEU A 28 -7.16 -7.52 14.88
C LEU A 28 -5.79 -7.20 15.47
N GLY A 29 -5.71 -6.23 16.40
CA GLY A 29 -4.47 -5.85 17.07
C GLY A 29 -3.85 -7.02 17.84
N ILE A 30 -4.68 -7.75 18.61
CA ILE A 30 -4.25 -8.96 19.33
C ILE A 30 -3.75 -10.01 18.34
N TYR A 31 -4.49 -10.29 17.26
CA TYR A 31 -4.07 -11.26 16.24
C TYR A 31 -2.71 -10.93 15.63
N ILE A 32 -2.47 -9.65 15.29
CA ILE A 32 -1.19 -9.20 14.74
C ILE A 32 -0.05 -9.42 15.75
N ILE A 33 -0.30 -9.08 17.02
CA ILE A 33 0.72 -9.16 18.08
C ILE A 33 1.02 -10.62 18.45
N SER A 34 0.00 -11.47 18.52
CA SER A 34 0.12 -12.85 19.01
C SER A 34 0.47 -13.86 17.93
N ASN A 35 0.42 -13.50 16.65
CA ASN A 35 0.73 -14.42 15.56
C ASN A 35 2.18 -14.22 15.11
N GLU A 36 3.05 -15.17 15.44
CA GLU A 36 4.48 -15.15 15.13
C GLU A 36 4.74 -15.02 13.63
N ARG A 37 3.84 -15.57 12.79
CA ARG A 37 3.95 -15.51 11.33
C ARG A 37 3.92 -14.09 10.79
N LEU A 38 3.26 -13.16 11.49
CA LEU A 38 3.17 -11.76 11.10
C LEU A 38 4.33 -10.92 11.64
N ASN A 39 5.24 -11.52 12.41
CA ASN A 39 6.32 -10.83 13.13
C ASN A 39 7.72 -11.31 12.71
N VAL A 40 7.86 -11.68 11.44
CA VAL A 40 9.12 -12.06 10.79
C VAL A 40 9.46 -11.13 9.64
N LEU A 41 10.72 -11.11 9.20
CA LEU A 41 11.13 -10.36 8.02
C LEU A 41 10.61 -11.04 6.74
N GLY A 42 10.25 -10.24 5.74
CA GLY A 42 9.83 -10.69 4.42
C GLY A 42 10.67 -10.05 3.32
N GLU A 43 10.30 -10.28 2.06
CA GLU A 43 10.95 -9.65 0.90
C GLU A 43 10.42 -8.21 0.68
N VAL A 44 11.23 -7.25 0.22
CA VAL A 44 12.63 -7.35 -0.23
C VAL A 44 13.60 -7.32 0.97
N PHE A 45 14.21 -8.45 1.29
CA PHE A 45 14.87 -8.70 2.57
C PHE A 45 16.05 -7.74 2.82
N GLY A 46 16.87 -7.51 1.80
CA GLY A 46 18.02 -6.60 1.90
C GLY A 46 17.63 -5.17 2.27
N ASP A 47 16.52 -4.67 1.74
CA ASP A 47 16.05 -3.31 2.03
C ASP A 47 15.51 -3.18 3.46
N PHE A 48 14.89 -4.23 4.00
CA PHE A 48 14.52 -4.26 5.43
C PHE A 48 15.77 -4.22 6.32
N LEU A 49 16.79 -5.03 6.01
CA LEU A 49 18.04 -5.03 6.77
C LEU A 49 18.73 -3.66 6.73
N ASN A 50 18.72 -2.99 5.56
CA ASN A 50 19.24 -1.63 5.43
C ASN A 50 18.49 -0.64 6.34
N ALA A 51 17.15 -0.64 6.30
CA ALA A 51 16.32 0.24 7.12
C ALA A 51 16.50 -0.03 8.64
N ILE A 52 16.60 -1.30 9.03
CA ILE A 52 16.87 -1.71 10.42
C ILE A 52 18.27 -1.26 10.86
N SER A 53 19.29 -1.46 10.01
CA SER A 53 20.66 -1.03 10.28
C SER A 53 20.73 0.49 10.50
N ILE A 54 20.09 1.26 9.62
CA ILE A 54 20.00 2.72 9.75
C ILE A 54 19.29 3.09 11.05
N ALA A 55 18.19 2.42 11.41
CA ALA A 55 17.45 2.73 12.62
C ALA A 55 18.26 2.46 13.90
N ILE A 56 18.98 1.33 13.97
CA ILE A 56 19.90 1.02 15.08
C ILE A 56 21.02 2.06 15.13
N SER A 57 21.62 2.37 13.98
CA SER A 57 22.71 3.35 13.86
C SER A 57 22.30 4.75 14.32
N TYR A 58 21.09 5.17 13.97
CA TYR A 58 20.52 6.43 14.38
C TYR A 58 20.24 6.47 15.89
N ASN A 59 19.55 5.45 16.42
CA ASN A 59 19.09 5.45 17.81
C ASN A 59 20.21 5.21 18.84
N LEU A 60 21.23 4.41 18.51
CA LEU A 60 22.28 4.04 19.47
C LEU A 60 23.64 4.68 19.20
N TYR A 61 24.03 4.82 17.93
CA TYR A 61 25.37 5.26 17.56
C TYR A 61 25.40 6.71 17.04
N GLY A 62 24.27 7.43 17.09
CA GLY A 62 24.18 8.86 16.75
C GLY A 62 24.38 9.18 15.27
N VAL A 63 24.30 8.19 14.38
CA VAL A 63 24.49 8.39 12.94
C VAL A 63 23.28 9.14 12.37
N LYS A 64 23.53 10.31 11.79
CA LYS A 64 22.48 11.19 11.24
C LYS A 64 22.32 11.03 9.73
N GLY A 65 21.19 11.56 9.23
CA GLY A 65 20.91 11.67 7.81
C GLY A 65 20.55 10.35 7.11
N PHE A 66 19.89 9.45 7.83
CA PHE A 66 19.41 8.16 7.32
C PHE A 66 20.53 7.25 6.77
N ALA A 67 21.76 7.43 7.24
CA ALA A 67 22.85 6.49 6.97
C ALA A 67 22.93 5.42 8.07
N GLY A 68 23.36 4.22 7.70
CA GLY A 68 23.61 3.10 8.62
C GLY A 68 25.08 2.74 8.64
N LEU A 69 25.56 2.19 9.76
CA LEU A 69 26.93 1.68 9.87
C LEU A 69 27.04 0.33 9.15
N GLU A 70 28.07 0.14 8.34
CA GLU A 70 28.29 -1.14 7.65
C GLU A 70 28.51 -2.30 8.64
N ASP A 71 29.12 -2.03 9.80
CA ASP A 71 29.35 -3.04 10.85
C ASP A 71 28.02 -3.58 11.41
N VAL A 72 27.03 -2.70 11.59
CA VAL A 72 25.67 -3.07 12.01
C VAL A 72 25.02 -3.93 10.92
N LEU A 73 25.06 -3.48 9.67
CA LEU A 73 24.49 -4.22 8.55
C LEU A 73 25.14 -5.60 8.36
N LYS A 74 26.45 -5.70 8.57
CA LYS A 74 27.19 -6.96 8.48
C LYS A 74 26.68 -8.01 9.47
N ILE A 75 26.41 -7.61 10.72
CA ILE A 75 25.78 -8.49 11.71
C ILE A 75 24.37 -8.89 11.24
N LEU A 76 23.58 -7.93 10.77
CA LEU A 76 22.21 -8.21 10.33
C LEU A 76 22.14 -9.13 9.10
N LYS A 77 23.15 -9.11 8.23
CA LYS A 77 23.29 -10.03 7.09
C LYS A 77 23.55 -11.48 7.50
N GLU A 78 23.86 -11.76 8.77
CA GLU A 78 23.91 -13.14 9.30
C GLU A 78 22.51 -13.76 9.42
N ILE A 79 21.44 -12.95 9.39
CA ILE A 79 20.05 -13.45 9.40
C ILE A 79 19.79 -14.17 8.05
N PRO A 80 19.34 -15.43 8.06
CA PRO A 80 19.04 -16.14 6.82
C PRO A 80 17.90 -15.47 6.07
N SER A 81 18.00 -15.37 4.74
CA SER A 81 16.91 -14.85 3.91
C SER A 81 15.64 -15.71 4.11
N PRO A 82 14.45 -15.09 4.24
CA PRO A 82 13.18 -15.80 4.34
C PRO A 82 12.96 -16.76 3.18
N SER A 83 13.43 -16.41 1.98
CA SER A 83 13.32 -17.24 0.78
C SER A 83 14.13 -18.54 0.86
N ASN A 84 15.17 -18.56 1.71
CA ASN A 84 16.02 -19.74 1.96
C ASN A 84 15.71 -20.43 3.29
N TYR A 85 14.73 -19.91 4.06
CA TYR A 85 14.35 -20.44 5.36
C TYR A 85 13.09 -21.30 5.23
N ASN A 86 13.08 -22.45 5.89
CA ASN A 86 12.02 -23.43 5.74
C ASN A 86 10.85 -23.17 6.71
N PHE A 87 9.79 -22.51 6.24
CA PHE A 87 8.60 -22.16 7.01
C PHE A 87 7.53 -23.27 7.03
N ASN A 88 7.87 -24.45 7.54
CA ASN A 88 6.98 -25.63 7.54
C ASN A 88 5.97 -25.66 8.71
N SER A 89 6.23 -24.95 9.80
CA SER A 89 5.39 -24.98 11.01
C SER A 89 5.40 -23.63 11.73
N VAL A 90 4.45 -23.40 12.64
CA VAL A 90 4.42 -22.20 13.48
C VAL A 90 5.72 -22.08 14.30
N ASP A 91 6.25 -23.18 14.82
CA ASP A 91 7.52 -23.20 15.57
C ASP A 91 8.70 -22.68 14.75
N SER A 92 8.72 -22.95 13.43
CA SER A 92 9.78 -22.43 12.55
C SER A 92 9.77 -20.90 12.47
N TYR A 93 8.60 -20.26 12.56
CA TYR A 93 8.50 -18.80 12.63
C TYR A 93 9.00 -18.26 13.96
N GLU A 94 8.69 -18.94 15.06
CA GLU A 94 9.19 -18.56 16.38
C GLU A 94 10.73 -18.65 16.45
N ILE A 95 11.31 -19.74 15.93
CA ILE A 95 12.77 -19.91 15.84
C ILE A 95 13.37 -18.79 14.98
N TYR A 96 12.80 -18.53 13.81
CA TYR A 96 13.30 -17.46 12.93
C TYR A 96 13.22 -16.08 13.59
N GLN A 97 12.14 -15.80 14.30
CA GLN A 97 12.00 -14.56 15.08
C GLN A 97 13.05 -14.43 16.17
N ARG A 98 13.40 -15.52 16.87
CA ARG A 98 14.50 -15.53 17.85
C ARG A 98 15.85 -15.24 17.17
N ILE A 99 16.12 -15.81 16.00
CA ILE A 99 17.33 -15.53 15.21
C ILE A 99 17.43 -14.04 14.87
N ILE A 100 16.33 -13.43 14.40
CA ILE A 100 16.27 -12.00 14.10
C ILE A 100 16.59 -11.18 15.36
N ASN A 101 15.87 -11.42 16.45
CA ASN A 101 16.03 -10.64 17.68
C ASN A 101 17.42 -10.79 18.32
N ASN A 102 18.02 -11.98 18.25
CA ASN A 102 19.40 -12.19 18.70
C ASN A 102 20.40 -11.40 17.84
N SER A 103 20.18 -11.34 16.53
CA SER A 103 21.02 -10.56 15.61
C SER A 103 20.87 -9.05 15.85
N LEU A 104 19.64 -8.58 16.11
CA LEU A 104 19.36 -7.20 16.51
C LEU A 104 20.11 -6.86 17.82
N LEU A 105 20.00 -7.72 18.84
CA LEU A 105 20.69 -7.53 20.12
C LEU A 105 22.21 -7.53 19.96
N LYS A 106 22.78 -8.45 19.15
CA LYS A 106 24.20 -8.45 18.84
C LYS A 106 24.63 -7.13 18.20
N ALA A 107 23.84 -6.62 17.26
CA ALA A 107 24.08 -5.35 16.59
C ALA A 107 24.00 -4.12 17.53
N THR A 108 23.29 -4.20 18.67
CA THR A 108 23.26 -3.13 19.67
C THR A 108 24.48 -3.12 20.61
N THR A 109 25.33 -4.15 20.57
CA THR A 109 26.45 -4.33 21.52
C THR A 109 27.84 -4.09 20.90
N LEU A 110 27.91 -3.47 19.71
CA LEU A 110 29.18 -3.19 19.06
C LEU A 110 30.02 -2.21 19.88
N GLN A 111 31.27 -2.59 20.16
CA GLN A 111 32.26 -1.69 20.75
C GLN A 111 32.97 -0.92 19.64
N ASN A 112 32.93 0.41 19.70
CA ASN A 112 33.62 1.32 18.78
C ASN A 112 33.39 0.98 17.28
N PRO A 113 32.14 0.95 16.79
CA PRO A 113 31.88 0.69 15.37
C PRO A 113 32.53 1.76 14.48
N ASN A 114 32.95 1.37 13.28
CA ASN A 114 33.61 2.29 12.34
C ASN A 114 32.59 3.28 11.76
N THR A 115 32.64 4.53 12.25
CA THR A 115 31.71 5.60 11.83
C THR A 115 31.95 6.15 10.43
N GLU A 116 33.07 5.81 9.79
CA GLU A 116 33.40 6.24 8.43
C GLU A 116 32.78 5.32 7.37
N ARG A 117 32.50 4.05 7.72
CA ARG A 117 31.91 3.07 6.82
C ARG A 117 30.41 3.08 6.93
N LEU A 118 29.79 3.90 6.09
CA LEU A 118 28.35 4.08 6.04
C LEU A 118 27.74 3.37 4.82
N HIS A 119 26.46 3.03 4.92
CA HIS A 119 25.62 2.61 3.80
C HIS A 119 24.29 3.37 3.79
N GLY A 120 23.63 3.39 2.63
CA GLY A 120 22.29 3.93 2.46
C GLY A 120 21.20 2.84 2.37
N SER A 121 20.01 3.26 1.96
CA SER A 121 18.88 2.40 1.60
C SER A 121 18.40 2.80 0.20
N ILE A 122 18.17 1.81 -0.68
CA ILE A 122 17.77 2.04 -2.09
C ILE A 122 16.27 2.34 -2.20
N ASN A 123 15.43 1.68 -1.39
CA ASN A 123 13.99 1.89 -1.37
C ASN A 123 13.56 3.09 -0.53
N ASP A 124 12.30 3.53 -0.72
CA ASP A 124 11.58 4.58 0.02
C ASP A 124 12.24 4.97 1.37
N ILE A 125 13.14 5.99 1.37
CA ILE A 125 13.88 6.44 2.58
C ILE A 125 12.94 6.63 3.75
N SER A 126 11.73 7.13 3.48
CA SER A 126 10.79 7.44 4.54
C SER A 126 10.27 6.22 5.29
N TYR A 127 10.36 5.01 4.73
CA TYR A 127 10.12 3.79 5.51
C TYR A 127 11.10 3.65 6.67
N THR A 128 12.31 4.18 6.54
CA THR A 128 13.29 4.19 7.64
C THR A 128 12.80 5.01 8.84
N PHE A 129 12.01 6.07 8.64
CA PHE A 129 11.38 6.79 9.75
C PHE A 129 10.42 5.89 10.53
N TYR A 130 9.67 5.04 9.85
CA TYR A 130 8.78 4.07 10.48
C TYR A 130 9.58 3.13 11.40
N VAL A 131 10.70 2.58 10.91
CA VAL A 131 11.56 1.68 11.68
C VAL A 131 12.23 2.41 12.86
N ILE A 132 12.73 3.63 12.65
CA ILE A 132 13.31 4.49 13.71
C ILE A 132 12.28 4.74 14.80
N ALA A 133 11.07 5.19 14.43
CA ALA A 133 10.01 5.50 15.37
C ALA A 133 9.56 4.27 16.16
N ALA A 134 9.47 3.11 15.50
CA ALA A 134 9.11 1.86 16.15
C ALA A 134 10.14 1.46 17.21
N PHE A 135 11.43 1.52 16.86
CA PHE A 135 12.50 1.20 17.81
C PHE A 135 12.65 2.23 18.92
N LEU A 136 12.37 3.51 18.64
CA LEU A 136 12.40 4.56 19.64
C LEU A 136 11.30 4.39 20.69
N ILE A 137 10.07 4.03 20.26
CA ILE A 137 8.90 3.94 21.16
C ILE A 137 8.85 2.60 21.89
N PHE A 138 9.16 1.49 21.21
CA PHE A 138 8.96 0.13 21.75
C PHE A 138 10.27 -0.65 21.99
N GLY A 139 11.42 -0.06 21.68
CA GLY A 139 12.74 -0.70 21.79
C GLY A 139 13.14 -1.49 20.54
N ILE A 140 14.41 -1.91 20.48
CA ILE A 140 15.00 -2.60 19.32
C ILE A 140 14.66 -4.09 19.35
N LYS A 141 13.50 -4.42 18.80
CA LYS A 141 13.00 -5.79 18.57
C LYS A 141 12.16 -5.80 17.30
N ILE A 142 12.08 -6.94 16.60
CA ILE A 142 11.30 -6.99 15.35
C ILE A 142 9.81 -6.72 15.58
N GLN A 143 9.26 -7.16 16.72
CA GLN A 143 7.85 -6.97 17.09
C GLN A 143 7.48 -5.49 17.25
N SER A 144 8.44 -4.62 17.58
CA SER A 144 8.24 -3.18 17.68
C SER A 144 7.66 -2.58 16.40
N LEU A 145 8.00 -3.15 15.23
CA LEU A 145 7.43 -2.74 13.95
C LEU A 145 5.93 -3.03 13.90
N SER A 146 5.48 -4.20 14.33
CA SER A 146 4.06 -4.52 14.41
C SER A 146 3.33 -3.68 15.45
N TYR A 147 3.96 -3.39 16.59
CA TYR A 147 3.37 -2.54 17.63
C TYR A 147 3.11 -1.12 17.13
N LEU A 148 4.05 -0.53 16.38
CA LEU A 148 3.83 0.78 15.76
C LEU A 148 2.69 0.72 14.73
N TRP A 149 2.62 -0.33 13.90
CA TRP A 149 1.53 -0.50 12.94
C TRP A 149 0.17 -0.46 13.64
N VAL A 150 0.03 -1.27 14.69
CA VAL A 150 -1.20 -1.42 15.48
C VAL A 150 -1.56 -0.10 16.18
N LEU A 151 -0.57 0.62 16.73
CA LEU A 151 -0.78 1.93 17.34
C LEU A 151 -1.34 2.94 16.33
N LEU A 152 -0.71 3.07 15.15
CA LEU A 152 -1.15 3.99 14.10
C LEU A 152 -2.57 3.63 13.61
N PHE A 153 -2.85 2.34 13.47
CA PHE A 153 -4.17 1.84 13.11
C PHE A 153 -5.23 2.25 14.14
N PHE A 154 -4.99 2.03 15.43
CA PHE A 154 -5.91 2.44 16.49
C PHE A 154 -6.09 3.96 16.53
N CYS A 155 -5.01 4.74 16.43
CA CYS A 155 -5.10 6.20 16.36
C CYS A 155 -6.04 6.65 15.23
N SER A 156 -5.95 6.02 14.06
CA SER A 156 -6.83 6.30 12.93
C SER A 156 -8.29 5.89 13.22
N VAL A 157 -8.53 4.70 13.78
CA VAL A 157 -9.88 4.24 14.15
C VAL A 157 -10.52 5.19 15.18
N PHE A 158 -9.81 5.53 16.25
CA PHE A 158 -10.32 6.43 17.30
C PHE A 158 -10.65 7.81 16.73
N ALA A 159 -9.75 8.41 15.94
CA ALA A 159 -10.00 9.72 15.33
C ALA A 159 -11.23 9.69 14.40
N PHE A 160 -11.44 8.58 13.67
CA PHE A 160 -12.63 8.38 12.84
C PHE A 160 -13.91 8.28 13.69
N VAL A 161 -13.92 7.40 14.69
CA VAL A 161 -15.08 7.17 15.56
C VAL A 161 -15.49 8.46 16.27
N ILE A 162 -14.55 9.20 16.87
CA ILE A 162 -14.86 10.46 17.56
C ILE A 162 -15.45 11.50 16.59
N SER A 163 -14.90 11.59 15.37
CA SER A 163 -15.38 12.55 14.35
C SER A 163 -16.81 12.27 13.87
N TYR A 164 -17.19 10.99 13.85
CA TYR A 164 -18.46 10.53 13.26
C TYR A 164 -19.31 9.72 14.24
N TRP A 165 -19.14 9.94 15.54
CA TRP A 165 -19.79 9.18 16.63
C TRP A 165 -21.31 9.12 16.58
N LYS A 166 -21.96 10.03 15.84
CA LYS A 166 -23.42 10.08 15.63
C LYS A 166 -23.87 9.65 14.24
N SER A 167 -22.94 9.35 13.33
CA SER A 167 -23.23 9.07 11.92
C SER A 167 -23.15 7.57 11.66
N VAL A 168 -24.30 6.90 11.81
CA VAL A 168 -24.45 5.45 11.60
C VAL A 168 -23.81 4.99 10.28
N ASP A 169 -24.17 5.58 9.16
CA ASP A 169 -23.70 5.16 7.83
C ASP A 169 -22.16 5.17 7.71
N LYS A 170 -21.52 6.20 8.29
CA LYS A 170 -20.06 6.35 8.23
C LYS A 170 -19.35 5.35 9.13
N LEU A 171 -19.88 5.14 10.34
CA LEU A 171 -19.36 4.16 11.29
C LEU A 171 -19.53 2.73 10.74
N LEU A 172 -20.62 2.47 10.02
CA LEU A 172 -20.88 1.20 9.38
C LEU A 172 -19.87 0.91 8.25
N LEU A 173 -19.57 1.91 7.42
CA LEU A 173 -18.51 1.80 6.41
C LEU A 173 -17.12 1.62 7.01
N LEU A 174 -16.81 2.35 8.09
CA LEU A 174 -15.57 2.13 8.85
C LEU A 174 -15.49 0.68 9.32
N TRP A 175 -16.57 0.15 9.87
CA TRP A 175 -16.60 -1.22 10.35
C TRP A 175 -16.40 -2.24 9.23
N CYS A 176 -17.08 -2.08 8.08
CA CYS A 176 -16.87 -2.92 6.90
C CYS A 176 -15.40 -2.90 6.44
N LEU A 177 -14.76 -1.72 6.49
CA LEU A 177 -13.35 -1.58 6.16
C LEU A 177 -12.45 -2.30 7.17
N ILE A 178 -12.69 -2.15 8.47
CA ILE A 178 -11.93 -2.85 9.52
C ILE A 178 -12.06 -4.37 9.37
N VAL A 179 -13.28 -4.89 9.13
CA VAL A 179 -13.51 -6.32 8.89
C VAL A 179 -12.72 -6.78 7.66
N SER A 180 -12.73 -6.01 6.58
CA SER A 180 -11.96 -6.34 5.37
C SER A 180 -10.46 -6.36 5.62
N ILE A 181 -9.93 -5.38 6.36
CA ILE A 181 -8.52 -5.34 6.77
C ILE A 181 -8.20 -6.60 7.60
N PHE A 182 -9.07 -6.98 8.53
CA PHE A 182 -8.88 -8.20 9.31
C PHE A 182 -8.80 -9.43 8.41
N LEU A 183 -9.78 -9.64 7.53
CA LEU A 183 -9.79 -10.79 6.59
C LEU A 183 -8.50 -10.85 5.77
N ILE A 184 -8.00 -9.71 5.31
CA ILE A 184 -6.76 -9.61 4.54
C ILE A 184 -5.52 -9.89 5.40
N VAL A 185 -5.46 -9.38 6.64
CA VAL A 185 -4.34 -9.68 7.55
C VAL A 185 -4.25 -11.18 7.86
N ILE A 186 -5.39 -11.88 7.89
CA ILE A 186 -5.41 -13.34 8.04
C ILE A 186 -4.79 -14.04 6.83
N THR A 187 -4.95 -13.51 5.61
CA THR A 187 -4.42 -14.15 4.39
C THR A 187 -2.94 -13.92 4.15
N ILE A 188 -2.32 -12.94 4.81
CA ILE A 188 -0.90 -12.54 4.64
C ILE A 188 0.04 -13.76 4.57
N PRO A 189 0.03 -14.71 5.53
CA PRO A 189 0.96 -15.85 5.47
C PRO A 189 0.82 -16.72 4.22
N GLY A 190 -0.38 -16.79 3.62
CA GLY A 190 -0.65 -17.55 2.41
C GLY A 190 -0.31 -16.82 1.10
N ILE A 191 -0.17 -15.49 1.12
CA ILE A 191 0.16 -14.69 -0.09
C ILE A 191 1.64 -14.91 -0.51
N GLY A 192 2.51 -15.20 0.46
CA GLY A 192 3.92 -15.52 0.24
C GLY A 192 4.89 -14.50 0.88
N VAL A 193 6.19 -14.80 0.79
CA VAL A 193 7.27 -14.06 1.49
C VAL A 193 7.34 -12.57 1.16
N GLN A 194 6.76 -12.16 0.04
CA GLN A 194 6.73 -10.76 -0.42
C GLN A 194 5.79 -9.86 0.39
N ILE A 195 4.79 -10.44 1.08
CA ILE A 195 3.93 -9.77 2.07
C ILE A 195 3.69 -10.78 3.18
N GLN A 196 4.71 -11.04 3.97
CA GLN A 196 4.65 -11.99 5.09
C GLN A 196 4.23 -11.32 6.40
N ASN A 197 4.24 -9.99 6.47
CA ASN A 197 3.96 -9.23 7.69
C ASN A 197 3.23 -7.90 7.39
N VAL A 198 2.63 -7.31 8.43
CA VAL A 198 1.84 -6.07 8.32
C VAL A 198 2.69 -4.80 8.21
N PHE A 199 3.92 -4.83 8.70
CA PHE A 199 4.86 -3.72 8.58
C PHE A 199 5.62 -3.72 7.25
N ASN A 200 5.28 -4.63 6.33
CA ASN A 200 5.88 -4.67 5.01
C ASN A 200 5.52 -3.40 4.25
N GLN A 201 6.49 -2.79 3.57
CA GLN A 201 6.27 -1.57 2.79
C GLN A 201 5.07 -1.67 1.83
N ARG A 202 4.82 -2.86 1.27
CA ARG A 202 3.69 -3.13 0.36
C ARG A 202 2.36 -3.21 1.11
N PHE A 203 2.36 -3.67 2.36
CA PHE A 203 1.16 -3.74 3.20
C PHE A 203 0.84 -2.41 3.89
N LEU A 204 1.84 -1.54 4.11
CA LEU A 204 1.64 -0.24 4.74
C LEU A 204 0.57 0.63 4.05
N THR A 205 0.33 0.44 2.75
CA THR A 205 -0.73 1.17 2.04
C THR A 205 -2.12 0.92 2.65
N VAL A 206 -2.38 -0.27 3.18
CA VAL A 206 -3.65 -0.62 3.85
C VAL A 206 -3.93 0.29 5.06
N LEU A 207 -2.89 0.71 5.77
CA LEU A 207 -3.00 1.65 6.90
C LEU A 207 -3.55 3.02 6.46
N GLY A 208 -3.35 3.41 5.20
CA GLY A 208 -3.85 4.66 4.62
C GLY A 208 -5.35 4.65 4.29
N LEU A 209 -6.02 3.50 4.29
CA LEU A 209 -7.43 3.40 3.87
C LEU A 209 -8.41 4.06 4.86
N ILE A 210 -8.19 3.93 6.17
CA ILE A 210 -9.05 4.59 7.18
C ILE A 210 -8.85 6.12 7.16
N PRO A 211 -7.62 6.65 7.15
CA PRO A 211 -7.39 8.08 6.95
C PRO A 211 -8.00 8.61 5.66
N LEU A 212 -7.87 7.88 4.55
CA LEU A 212 -8.48 8.23 3.27
C LEU A 212 -9.99 8.35 3.40
N LEU A 213 -10.66 7.34 3.98
CA LEU A 213 -12.10 7.34 4.18
C LEU A 213 -12.54 8.52 5.08
N HIS A 214 -11.78 8.84 6.13
CA HIS A 214 -12.05 9.97 7.02
C HIS A 214 -11.98 11.31 6.29
N ILE A 215 -10.91 11.51 5.50
CA ILE A 215 -10.70 12.74 4.75
C ILE A 215 -11.77 12.88 3.67
N PHE A 216 -12.09 11.79 2.98
CA PHE A 216 -13.17 11.75 1.98
C PHE A 216 -14.49 12.28 2.57
N PHE A 217 -14.87 11.83 3.77
CA PHE A 217 -16.07 12.34 4.44
C PHE A 217 -15.93 13.75 5.00
N SER A 218 -14.73 14.18 5.36
CA SER A 218 -14.49 15.53 5.89
C SER A 218 -14.62 16.60 4.80
N VAL A 219 -14.11 16.33 3.59
CA VAL A 219 -14.19 17.26 2.44
C VAL A 219 -15.65 17.52 2.05
N ASN A 220 -16.54 16.55 2.22
CA ASN A 220 -17.95 16.66 1.82
C ASN A 220 -18.78 17.59 2.74
N ILE A 221 -18.27 18.03 3.90
CA ILE A 221 -19.05 18.79 4.89
C ILE A 221 -18.86 20.32 4.73
N PHE A 222 -17.96 20.78 3.85
CA PHE A 222 -17.69 22.21 3.59
C PHE A 222 -17.58 23.08 4.86
N LYS A 223 -17.04 22.52 5.96
CA LYS A 223 -16.78 23.28 7.18
C LYS A 223 -15.60 24.21 6.97
N THR A 224 -15.63 25.36 7.65
CA THR A 224 -14.58 26.38 7.55
C THR A 224 -13.26 25.92 8.19
N ASP A 225 -13.30 25.07 9.22
CA ASP A 225 -12.10 24.71 9.99
C ASP A 225 -11.73 23.23 9.82
N ILE A 226 -10.43 22.97 9.65
CA ILE A 226 -9.87 21.61 9.74
C ILE A 226 -9.78 21.26 11.22
N GLY A 227 -10.69 20.40 11.69
CA GLY A 227 -10.63 19.91 13.06
C GLY A 227 -9.35 19.11 13.33
N LEU A 228 -8.89 19.10 14.58
CA LEU A 228 -7.69 18.37 15.03
C LEU A 228 -7.66 16.90 14.56
N LEU A 229 -8.81 16.21 14.61
CA LEU A 229 -8.91 14.82 14.18
C LEU A 229 -8.70 14.64 12.68
N THR A 230 -9.16 15.58 11.85
CA THR A 230 -8.88 15.58 10.40
C THR A 230 -7.41 15.88 10.13
N LEU A 231 -6.78 16.76 10.90
CA LEU A 231 -5.34 17.02 10.81
C LEU A 231 -4.53 15.76 11.11
N ILE A 232 -4.87 15.03 12.17
CA ILE A 232 -4.23 13.74 12.52
C ILE A 232 -4.32 12.77 11.34
N GLN A 233 -5.50 12.66 10.71
CA GLN A 233 -5.71 11.74 9.58
C GLN A 233 -4.96 12.17 8.33
N VAL A 234 -4.87 13.48 8.07
CA VAL A 234 -4.02 14.04 7.00
C VAL A 234 -2.56 13.67 7.23
N LEU A 235 -2.05 13.84 8.45
CA LEU A 235 -0.67 13.50 8.79
C LEU A 235 -0.41 11.99 8.65
N LEU A 236 -1.33 11.14 9.11
CA LEU A 236 -1.23 9.68 8.97
C LEU A 236 -1.24 9.26 7.49
N LEU A 237 -2.14 9.82 6.67
CA LEU A 237 -2.20 9.50 5.25
C LEU A 237 -0.93 9.95 4.52
N SER A 238 -0.46 11.17 4.79
CA SER A 238 0.80 11.67 4.24
C SER A 238 1.98 10.77 4.66
N PHE A 239 2.04 10.36 5.93
CA PHE A 239 3.06 9.45 6.43
C PHE A 239 3.09 8.12 5.66
N VAL A 240 1.93 7.49 5.44
CA VAL A 240 1.82 6.25 4.63
C VAL A 240 2.32 6.48 3.20
N ILE A 241 1.92 7.60 2.57
CA ILE A 241 2.33 7.95 1.20
C ILE A 241 3.85 8.14 1.08
N PHE A 242 4.51 8.69 2.11
CA PHE A 242 5.96 8.82 2.12
C PHE A 242 6.67 7.50 2.39
N CYS A 243 6.09 6.64 3.23
CA CYS A 243 6.65 5.30 3.48
C CYS A 243 6.54 4.39 2.25
N ARG A 244 5.55 4.64 1.37
CA ARG A 244 5.34 3.85 0.16
C ARG A 244 4.85 4.72 -0.99
N GLY A 245 5.73 4.95 -1.98
CA GLY A 245 5.40 5.79 -3.15
C GLY A 245 4.16 5.34 -3.92
N LEU A 246 3.87 4.03 -3.97
CA LEU A 246 2.66 3.51 -4.63
C LEU A 246 1.36 3.97 -3.96
N ALA A 247 1.35 4.32 -2.67
CA ALA A 247 0.14 4.82 -2.00
C ALA A 247 -0.30 6.21 -2.49
N GLN A 248 0.47 6.87 -3.36
CA GLN A 248 0.08 8.15 -3.97
C GLN A 248 -1.26 8.08 -4.73
N TRP A 249 -1.70 6.90 -5.16
CA TRP A 249 -3.02 6.74 -5.78
C TRP A 249 -4.16 7.24 -4.89
N MET A 250 -3.98 7.25 -3.56
CA MET A 250 -4.95 7.72 -2.59
C MET A 250 -5.27 9.22 -2.72
N PHE A 251 -4.42 10.00 -3.40
CA PHE A 251 -4.74 11.39 -3.75
C PHE A 251 -5.85 11.51 -4.79
N VAL A 252 -5.91 10.58 -5.75
CA VAL A 252 -6.86 10.63 -6.87
C VAL A 252 -8.32 10.69 -6.40
N PRO A 253 -8.81 9.79 -5.52
CA PRO A 253 -10.20 9.85 -5.06
C PRO A 253 -10.49 11.16 -4.28
N LEU A 254 -9.51 11.70 -3.55
CA LEU A 254 -9.67 13.00 -2.88
C LEU A 254 -9.87 14.13 -3.89
N PHE A 255 -9.07 14.17 -4.97
CA PHE A 255 -9.25 15.15 -6.04
C PHE A 255 -10.60 15.02 -6.73
N LEU A 256 -11.05 13.79 -7.01
CA LEU A 256 -12.36 13.54 -7.63
C LEU A 256 -13.52 14.05 -6.75
N VAL A 257 -13.43 13.88 -5.43
CA VAL A 257 -14.44 14.42 -4.51
C VAL A 257 -14.50 15.94 -4.54
N ILE A 258 -13.36 16.62 -4.55
CA ILE A 258 -13.33 18.09 -4.64
C ILE A 258 -13.97 18.54 -5.94
N ILE A 259 -13.58 17.93 -7.07
CA ILE A 259 -14.12 18.28 -8.39
C ILE A 259 -15.63 18.08 -8.40
N TYR A 260 -16.11 16.94 -7.91
CA TYR A 260 -17.54 16.67 -7.78
C TYR A 260 -18.24 17.71 -6.90
N ALA A 261 -17.67 18.04 -5.74
CA ALA A 261 -18.22 19.00 -4.80
C ALA A 261 -18.31 20.43 -5.38
N ILE A 262 -17.28 20.86 -6.12
CA ILE A 262 -17.27 22.12 -6.87
C ILE A 262 -18.36 22.11 -7.94
N LEU A 263 -18.43 21.05 -8.76
CA LEU A 263 -19.40 20.93 -9.85
C LEU A 263 -20.84 20.98 -9.32
N VAL A 264 -21.16 20.16 -8.31
CA VAL A 264 -22.50 20.14 -7.70
C VAL A 264 -22.89 21.51 -7.17
N THR A 265 -21.96 22.21 -6.53
CA THR A 265 -22.25 23.52 -5.95
C THR A 265 -22.44 24.59 -7.02
N PHE A 266 -21.61 24.56 -8.06
CA PHE A 266 -21.75 25.45 -9.23
C PHE A 266 -23.11 25.27 -9.91
N PHE A 267 -23.58 24.04 -10.09
CA PHE A 267 -24.88 23.76 -10.69
C PHE A 267 -26.07 24.06 -9.76
N LYS A 268 -25.94 23.86 -8.43
CA LYS A 268 -26.99 24.22 -7.46
C LYS A 268 -27.19 25.73 -7.36
N ASN A 269 -26.10 26.51 -7.32
CA ASN A 269 -26.17 27.98 -7.24
C ASN A 269 -26.83 28.64 -8.47
N LYS A 270 -26.91 27.93 -9.61
CA LYS A 270 -27.66 28.40 -10.78
C LYS A 270 -29.19 28.25 -10.63
N LYS A 271 -29.66 27.33 -9.80
CA LYS A 271 -31.10 27.01 -9.68
C LYS A 271 -31.84 27.78 -8.59
N VAL A 272 -31.12 28.39 -7.64
CA VAL A 272 -31.72 29.07 -6.49
C VAL A 272 -31.56 30.58 -6.65
N GLU A 273 -32.58 31.24 -7.23
CA GLU A 273 -32.58 32.70 -7.44
C GLU A 273 -32.78 33.52 -6.16
N ASN A 274 -33.37 32.94 -5.10
CA ASN A 274 -33.85 33.69 -3.92
C ASN A 274 -33.11 33.45 -2.59
N GLU A 275 -32.10 32.57 -2.52
CA GLU A 275 -31.31 32.38 -1.29
C GLU A 275 -29.96 33.12 -1.38
N LYS A 276 -29.47 33.63 -0.25
CA LYS A 276 -28.16 34.29 -0.13
C LYS A 276 -27.07 33.40 -0.75
N LYS A 277 -26.68 33.70 -1.99
CA LYS A 277 -25.64 32.98 -2.73
C LYS A 277 -24.36 33.04 -1.90
N GLN A 278 -23.94 31.89 -1.36
CA GLN A 278 -22.59 31.78 -0.84
C GLN A 278 -21.62 32.03 -2.00
N PRO A 279 -20.64 32.94 -1.85
CA PRO A 279 -19.71 33.24 -2.93
C PRO A 279 -18.95 31.97 -3.28
N LEU A 280 -18.86 31.64 -4.57
CA LEU A 280 -18.15 30.46 -5.10
C LEU A 280 -16.74 30.33 -4.48
N CYS A 281 -16.08 31.47 -4.26
CA CYS A 281 -14.76 31.56 -3.63
C CYS A 281 -14.74 30.94 -2.22
N SER A 282 -15.76 31.14 -1.39
CA SER A 282 -15.81 30.56 -0.03
C SER A 282 -15.92 29.03 -0.03
N ILE A 283 -16.60 28.47 -1.04
CA ILE A 283 -16.80 27.03 -1.20
C ILE A 283 -15.53 26.38 -1.78
N LEU A 284 -14.90 27.04 -2.76
CA LEU A 284 -13.60 26.65 -3.27
C LEU A 284 -12.57 26.66 -2.14
N LEU A 285 -12.54 27.74 -1.35
CA LEU A 285 -11.63 27.88 -0.22
C LEU A 285 -11.87 26.84 0.88
N SER A 286 -13.08 26.31 1.07
CA SER A 286 -13.35 25.28 2.09
C SER A 286 -13.07 23.85 1.58
N GLY A 287 -13.42 23.52 0.33
CA GLY A 287 -13.16 22.20 -0.24
C GLY A 287 -11.69 21.91 -0.55
N VAL A 288 -10.91 22.97 -0.85
CA VAL A 288 -9.51 22.84 -1.27
C VAL A 288 -8.53 22.79 -0.09
N LYS A 289 -8.92 23.13 1.14
CA LYS A 289 -8.00 23.23 2.29
C LYS A 289 -7.24 21.95 2.59
N VAL A 290 -7.94 20.82 2.72
CA VAL A 290 -7.31 19.54 3.07
C VAL A 290 -6.35 19.07 1.96
N PRO A 291 -6.77 19.05 0.68
CA PRO A 291 -5.88 18.77 -0.45
C PRO A 291 -4.68 19.72 -0.52
N THR A 292 -4.88 21.03 -0.32
CA THR A 292 -3.78 22.00 -0.27
C THR A 292 -2.85 21.72 0.90
N LEU A 293 -3.38 21.41 2.08
CA LEU A 293 -2.56 21.04 3.24
C LEU A 293 -1.73 19.79 2.94
N MET A 294 -2.33 18.75 2.36
CA MET A 294 -1.60 17.55 1.97
C MET A 294 -0.53 17.85 0.91
N LEU A 295 -0.83 18.69 -0.08
CA LEU A 295 0.14 19.12 -1.09
C LEU A 295 1.29 19.92 -0.46
N VAL A 296 0.98 20.83 0.46
CA VAL A 296 1.99 21.60 1.22
C VAL A 296 2.88 20.66 2.03
N ILE A 297 2.31 19.69 2.75
CA ILE A 297 3.08 18.67 3.47
C ILE A 297 3.95 17.86 2.49
N PHE A 298 3.38 17.41 1.38
CA PHE A 298 4.07 16.67 0.32
C PHE A 298 5.30 17.42 -0.20
N LEU A 299 5.10 18.67 -0.62
CA LEU A 299 6.15 19.54 -1.13
C LEU A 299 7.19 19.89 -0.05
N SER A 300 6.74 20.17 1.18
CA SER A 300 7.63 20.49 2.30
C SER A 300 8.59 19.35 2.59
N VAL A 301 8.10 18.12 2.62
CA VAL A 301 8.94 16.92 2.82
C VAL A 301 9.86 16.68 1.62
N LYS A 302 9.38 16.85 0.39
CA LYS A 302 10.23 16.75 -0.82
C LYS A 302 11.36 17.78 -0.84
N ILE A 303 11.15 18.96 -0.28
CA ILE A 303 12.19 20.00 -0.14
C ILE A 303 13.10 19.73 1.06
N ALA A 304 12.56 19.23 2.17
CA ALA A 304 13.29 19.03 3.42
C ALA A 304 14.21 17.79 3.39
N ILE A 305 13.73 16.64 2.90
CA ILE A 305 14.50 15.37 2.91
C ILE A 305 15.88 15.53 2.26
N PRO A 306 16.02 16.09 1.04
CA PRO A 306 17.34 16.25 0.41
C PRO A 306 18.35 17.07 1.21
N ARG A 307 17.88 17.91 2.14
CA ARG A 307 18.75 18.74 3.00
C ARG A 307 19.24 18.03 4.25
N VAL A 308 18.56 16.95 4.66
CA VAL A 308 18.84 16.22 5.91
C VAL A 308 19.54 14.90 5.63
N ILE A 309 19.43 14.35 4.42
CA ILE A 309 20.10 13.10 4.03
C ILE A 309 21.63 13.23 4.07
N ASN A 310 22.29 12.13 4.46
CA ASN A 310 23.73 12.03 4.51
C ASN A 310 24.34 12.10 3.09
N PRO A 311 25.55 12.70 2.91
CA PRO A 311 26.22 12.77 1.61
C PRO A 311 26.41 11.44 0.88
N ILE A 312 26.37 10.29 1.57
CA ILE A 312 26.44 8.97 0.94
C ILE A 312 25.36 8.74 -0.14
N TYR A 313 24.20 9.39 0.01
CA TYR A 313 23.10 9.37 -0.96
C TYR A 313 23.40 10.14 -2.25
N GLN A 314 24.50 10.89 -2.32
CA GLN A 314 24.99 11.51 -3.56
C GLN A 314 25.65 10.48 -4.50
N SER A 315 26.05 9.31 -3.97
CA SER A 315 26.54 8.22 -4.81
C SER A 315 25.39 7.61 -5.63
N SER A 316 25.68 7.25 -6.88
CA SER A 316 24.69 6.63 -7.78
C SER A 316 24.16 5.28 -7.29
N LEU A 317 24.85 4.65 -6.33
CA LEU A 317 24.43 3.40 -5.70
C LEU A 317 23.21 3.58 -4.79
N TRP A 318 23.21 4.66 -4.01
CA TRP A 318 22.18 4.94 -3.01
C TRP A 318 21.20 6.04 -3.46
N ALA A 319 21.46 6.65 -4.62
CA ALA A 319 20.61 7.70 -5.17
C ALA A 319 19.17 7.21 -5.33
N HIS A 320 18.26 7.86 -4.59
CA HIS A 320 16.83 7.59 -4.67
C HIS A 320 16.29 7.97 -6.05
N SER A 321 15.89 6.97 -6.84
CA SER A 321 14.98 7.22 -7.96
C SER A 321 13.82 6.25 -7.89
N HIS A 322 12.61 6.78 -7.69
CA HIS A 322 11.40 6.00 -7.95
C HIS A 322 11.39 5.67 -9.44
N VAL A 323 11.43 4.38 -9.75
CA VAL A 323 11.46 3.92 -11.13
C VAL A 323 10.04 3.76 -11.66
N PHE A 324 9.51 4.84 -12.24
CA PHE A 324 8.13 4.90 -12.72
C PHE A 324 7.96 4.11 -14.01
N TRP A 325 8.83 4.34 -15.00
CA TRP A 325 8.74 3.72 -16.32
C TRP A 325 9.12 2.24 -16.27
N TYR A 326 10.03 1.88 -15.37
CA TYR A 326 10.39 0.51 -15.08
C TYR A 326 9.19 -0.40 -14.84
N GLY A 327 8.30 -0.02 -13.90
CA GLY A 327 7.11 -0.82 -13.57
C GLY A 327 6.16 -1.01 -14.75
N ILE A 328 6.10 -0.03 -15.66
CA ILE A 328 5.29 -0.10 -16.87
C ILE A 328 5.92 -1.03 -17.90
N VAL A 329 7.22 -0.93 -18.14
CA VAL A 329 7.91 -1.79 -19.14
C VAL A 329 7.90 -3.26 -18.72
N ILE A 330 8.21 -3.59 -17.46
CA ILE A 330 8.19 -4.99 -16.99
C ILE A 330 6.81 -5.63 -17.14
N SER A 331 5.76 -4.81 -17.04
CA SER A 331 4.39 -5.28 -17.17
C SER A 331 3.93 -5.50 -18.61
N LEU A 332 4.43 -4.70 -19.55
CA LEU A 332 4.13 -4.88 -20.98
C LEU A 332 4.88 -6.07 -21.55
N THR A 333 6.09 -6.31 -21.06
CA THR A 333 6.95 -7.43 -21.48
C THR A 333 6.53 -8.78 -20.91
N THR A 334 5.39 -8.89 -20.22
CA THR A 334 4.78 -10.21 -19.97
C THR A 334 4.14 -10.77 -21.24
N ASP A 335 3.79 -9.90 -22.20
CA ASP A 335 3.37 -10.29 -23.54
C ASP A 335 4.53 -10.93 -24.32
N PRO A 336 4.38 -12.16 -24.86
CA PRO A 336 5.47 -12.83 -25.57
C PRO A 336 6.00 -12.06 -26.78
N ILE A 337 5.15 -11.34 -27.52
CA ILE A 337 5.60 -10.58 -28.70
C ILE A 337 6.47 -9.40 -28.27
N LEU A 338 6.01 -8.61 -27.28
CA LEU A 338 6.80 -7.51 -26.74
C LEU A 338 8.07 -8.01 -26.03
N LYS A 339 8.01 -9.13 -25.29
CA LYS A 339 9.18 -9.78 -24.69
C LYS A 339 10.22 -10.14 -25.76
N ASN A 340 9.80 -10.77 -26.85
CA ASN A 340 10.71 -11.15 -27.93
C ASN A 340 11.34 -9.94 -28.62
N LYS A 341 10.55 -8.88 -28.82
CA LYS A 341 11.03 -7.70 -29.51
C LYS A 341 11.96 -6.84 -28.67
N TYR A 342 11.74 -6.74 -27.35
CA TYR A 342 12.43 -5.77 -26.50
C TYR A 342 13.27 -6.38 -25.38
N VAL A 343 13.09 -7.64 -25.00
CA VAL A 343 13.79 -8.26 -23.85
C VAL A 343 14.78 -9.33 -24.29
N CYS A 344 14.32 -10.32 -25.05
CA CYS A 344 15.16 -11.47 -25.41
C CYS A 344 16.33 -11.04 -26.29
N SER A 345 17.33 -11.88 -26.46
CA SER A 345 18.33 -11.68 -27.49
C SER A 345 18.81 -13.03 -28.03
N GLU A 346 19.28 -13.07 -29.27
CA GLU A 346 19.96 -14.26 -29.82
C GLU A 346 21.39 -14.42 -29.28
N LYS A 347 22.04 -13.31 -28.92
CA LYS A 347 23.39 -13.29 -28.38
C LYS A 347 23.37 -12.95 -26.89
N PRO A 348 24.24 -13.58 -26.07
CA PRO A 348 24.43 -13.18 -24.68
C PRO A 348 24.66 -11.67 -24.55
N LEU A 349 23.90 -11.04 -23.67
CA LEU A 349 24.11 -9.65 -23.29
C LEU A 349 25.20 -9.60 -22.22
N LYS A 350 26.12 -8.65 -22.34
CA LYS A 350 27.15 -8.42 -21.33
C LYS A 350 26.85 -7.11 -20.63
N ASP A 351 26.75 -7.17 -19.31
CA ASP A 351 26.69 -5.99 -18.47
C ASP A 351 27.48 -6.22 -17.17
N LYS A 352 27.88 -5.15 -16.47
CA LYS A 352 28.46 -5.23 -15.12
C LYS A 352 27.44 -5.69 -14.06
N LEU A 353 26.14 -5.72 -14.38
CA LEU A 353 25.09 -6.19 -13.49
C LEU A 353 25.29 -7.66 -13.08
N LYS A 354 25.33 -7.91 -11.77
CA LYS A 354 25.49 -9.26 -11.24
C LYS A 354 24.23 -10.09 -11.55
N GLY A 355 24.42 -11.29 -12.10
CA GLY A 355 23.33 -12.24 -12.35
C GLY A 355 22.49 -11.97 -13.60
N LEU A 356 22.96 -11.14 -14.56
CA LEU A 356 22.32 -10.93 -15.85
C LEU A 356 22.34 -12.21 -16.71
N ASN A 357 21.36 -13.08 -16.52
CA ASN A 357 21.25 -14.36 -17.24
C ASN A 357 20.63 -14.16 -18.63
N HIS A 358 21.29 -14.68 -19.67
CA HIS A 358 20.79 -14.59 -21.05
C HIS A 358 19.34 -15.12 -21.20
N ILE A 359 18.46 -14.30 -21.77
CA ILE A 359 17.08 -14.66 -22.10
C ILE A 359 17.01 -14.92 -23.62
N GLN A 360 16.87 -16.17 -24.00
CA GLN A 360 16.70 -16.57 -25.40
C GLN A 360 15.34 -16.15 -25.95
N CYS A 361 15.29 -15.88 -27.24
CA CYS A 361 14.04 -15.58 -27.94
C CYS A 361 13.25 -16.86 -28.18
N GLU A 362 11.96 -16.81 -27.89
CA GLU A 362 11.04 -17.91 -28.13
C GLU A 362 10.34 -17.71 -29.48
N ASP A 363 9.86 -18.78 -30.12
CA ASP A 363 9.04 -18.64 -31.33
C ASP A 363 7.75 -17.85 -31.05
N ILE A 364 7.25 -17.12 -32.05
CA ILE A 364 6.02 -16.34 -31.90
C ILE A 364 4.85 -17.29 -31.66
N PRO A 365 4.19 -17.23 -30.49
CA PRO A 365 3.12 -18.15 -30.18
C PRO A 365 1.86 -17.85 -30.99
N SER A 366 1.00 -18.86 -31.19
CA SER A 366 -0.37 -18.65 -31.64
C SER A 366 -1.12 -17.67 -30.74
N PHE A 367 -2.18 -17.03 -31.22
CA PHE A 367 -2.94 -16.05 -30.43
C PHE A 367 -3.40 -16.60 -29.07
N GLN A 368 -3.88 -17.84 -29.03
CA GLN A 368 -4.31 -18.50 -27.78
C GLN A 368 -3.13 -18.68 -26.82
N ASN A 369 -1.99 -19.17 -27.30
CA ASN A 369 -0.79 -19.35 -26.48
C ASN A 369 -0.23 -18.00 -26.02
N ARG A 370 -0.26 -16.98 -26.87
CA ARG A 370 0.10 -15.60 -26.53
C ARG A 370 -0.72 -15.10 -25.35
N PHE A 371 -2.05 -15.22 -25.42
CA PHE A 371 -2.96 -14.79 -24.37
C PHE A 371 -2.71 -15.53 -23.05
N ILE A 372 -2.63 -16.86 -23.10
CA ILE A 372 -2.37 -17.70 -21.91
C ILE A 372 -1.03 -17.32 -21.28
N ASN A 373 0.02 -17.17 -22.08
CA ASN A 373 1.36 -16.81 -21.61
C ASN A 373 1.38 -15.39 -21.05
N ALA A 374 0.73 -14.42 -21.69
CA ALA A 374 0.69 -13.04 -21.21
C ALA A 374 0.04 -12.91 -19.81
N ILE A 375 -0.94 -13.77 -19.51
CA ILE A 375 -1.57 -13.87 -18.19
C ILE A 375 -0.67 -14.59 -17.19
N ARG A 376 -0.06 -15.71 -17.58
CA ARG A 376 0.72 -16.58 -16.68
C ARG A 376 2.10 -16.01 -16.35
N ASN A 377 2.76 -15.36 -17.31
CA ASN A 377 4.10 -14.82 -17.15
C ASN A 377 4.12 -13.78 -16.03
N THR A 378 4.97 -13.98 -15.03
CA THR A 378 5.19 -12.99 -13.98
C THR A 378 6.03 -11.83 -14.51
N PRO A 379 5.67 -10.56 -14.21
CA PRO A 379 6.59 -9.45 -14.40
C PRO A 379 7.87 -9.77 -13.65
N ALA A 380 9.01 -9.54 -14.30
CA ALA A 380 10.31 -9.82 -13.73
C ALA A 380 11.22 -8.61 -13.95
N ASP A 381 11.92 -8.23 -12.89
CA ASP A 381 12.90 -7.15 -12.89
C ASP A 381 13.96 -7.32 -13.98
N MET A 382 14.34 -8.58 -14.23
CA MET A 382 15.26 -8.98 -15.30
C MET A 382 14.79 -8.54 -16.68
N HIS A 383 13.48 -8.44 -16.93
CA HIS A 383 12.99 -7.99 -18.23
C HIS A 383 13.42 -6.55 -18.52
N ALA A 384 13.33 -5.65 -17.53
CA ALA A 384 13.76 -4.27 -17.69
C ALA A 384 15.29 -4.16 -17.85
N TYR A 385 16.06 -4.92 -17.06
CA TYR A 385 17.53 -4.91 -17.20
C TYR A 385 17.96 -5.38 -18.58
N HIS A 386 17.40 -6.50 -19.06
CA HIS A 386 17.68 -7.01 -20.41
C HIS A 386 17.26 -6.02 -21.49
N SER A 387 16.09 -5.40 -21.37
CA SER A 387 15.64 -4.40 -22.33
C SER A 387 16.58 -3.20 -22.41
N ALA A 388 17.08 -2.71 -21.28
CA ALA A 388 18.04 -1.61 -21.27
C ALA A 388 19.38 -2.01 -21.90
N VAL A 389 19.97 -3.14 -21.50
CA VAL A 389 21.28 -3.59 -22.03
C VAL A 389 21.18 -3.89 -23.53
N ARG A 390 20.10 -4.55 -23.96
CA ARG A 390 19.84 -4.79 -25.38
C ARG A 390 19.70 -3.48 -26.14
N TYR A 391 18.93 -2.52 -25.61
CA TYR A 391 18.77 -1.21 -26.23
C TYR A 391 20.12 -0.52 -26.43
N LEU A 392 20.96 -0.46 -25.41
CA LEU A 392 22.29 0.17 -25.50
C LEU A 392 23.15 -0.50 -26.57
N ARG A 393 23.24 -1.83 -26.56
CA ARG A 393 23.98 -2.60 -27.57
C ARG A 393 23.46 -2.36 -28.99
N ASP A 394 22.14 -2.42 -29.19
CA ASP A 394 21.52 -2.28 -30.51
C ASP A 394 21.73 -0.85 -31.09
N HIS A 395 22.13 0.12 -30.25
CA HIS A 395 22.51 1.48 -30.65
C HIS A 395 24.04 1.72 -30.59
N GLY A 396 24.85 0.66 -30.50
CA GLY A 396 26.31 0.75 -30.48
C GLY A 396 26.88 1.47 -29.26
N SER A 397 26.15 1.52 -28.15
CA SER A 397 26.62 2.11 -26.90
C SER A 397 27.31 1.07 -26.03
N ASP A 398 28.52 1.39 -25.55
CA ASP A 398 29.25 0.61 -24.54
C ASP A 398 28.84 0.96 -23.10
N GLU A 399 27.84 1.84 -22.94
CA GLU A 399 27.31 2.20 -21.63
C GLU A 399 26.81 0.95 -20.88
N GLN A 400 26.99 0.94 -19.56
CA GLN A 400 26.61 -0.15 -18.68
C GLN A 400 25.56 0.37 -17.69
N ILE A 401 24.50 -0.41 -17.46
CA ILE A 401 23.53 -0.08 -16.40
C ILE A 401 24.01 -0.59 -15.04
N GLY A 402 24.89 -1.60 -15.04
CA GLY A 402 25.54 -2.14 -13.87
C GLY A 402 26.68 -1.25 -13.33
N LEU A 403 26.92 -1.34 -12.03
CA LEU A 403 28.07 -0.73 -11.34
C LEU A 403 29.07 -1.82 -10.93
N GLU A 404 30.37 -1.55 -11.05
CA GLU A 404 31.38 -2.40 -10.41
C GLU A 404 31.40 -2.10 -8.92
N ILE A 405 30.92 -3.04 -8.09
CA ILE A 405 30.84 -2.87 -6.65
C ILE A 405 31.42 -4.10 -5.97
N GLN A 406 32.21 -3.89 -4.93
CA GLN A 406 32.63 -4.94 -4.01
C GLN A 406 31.46 -5.24 -3.05
N GLY A 407 30.81 -6.39 -3.21
CA GLY A 407 29.78 -6.88 -2.28
C GLY A 407 28.52 -7.43 -2.95
N ASP A 408 27.54 -7.81 -2.12
CA ASP A 408 26.25 -8.39 -2.54
C ASP A 408 25.12 -7.36 -2.69
N TYR A 409 25.46 -6.09 -2.99
CA TYR A 409 24.46 -5.06 -3.25
C TYR A 409 23.92 -5.17 -4.69
N PHE A 410 22.64 -4.83 -4.88
CA PHE A 410 22.10 -4.60 -6.23
C PHE A 410 22.86 -3.46 -6.87
N ASN A 411 23.58 -3.76 -7.95
CA ASN A 411 24.53 -2.84 -8.57
C ASN A 411 23.93 -2.16 -9.81
N VAL A 412 22.77 -1.51 -9.67
CA VAL A 412 22.04 -0.88 -10.78
C VAL A 412 22.10 0.64 -10.71
N ARG A 413 22.35 1.32 -11.84
CA ARG A 413 22.16 2.77 -11.99
C ARG A 413 20.67 3.09 -12.20
N TRP A 414 19.88 3.07 -11.13
CA TRP A 414 18.42 3.15 -11.19
C TRP A 414 17.87 4.35 -11.97
N THR A 415 18.46 5.55 -11.81
CA THR A 415 18.02 6.74 -12.56
C THR A 415 18.20 6.56 -14.06
N ARG A 416 19.37 6.06 -14.46
CA ARG A 416 19.67 5.81 -15.87
C ARG A 416 18.82 4.69 -16.45
N LEU A 417 18.56 3.65 -15.66
CA LEU A 417 17.66 2.58 -16.04
C LEU A 417 16.25 3.11 -16.33
N ASP A 418 15.69 3.96 -15.46
CA ASP A 418 14.34 4.50 -15.66
C ASP A 418 14.25 5.44 -16.88
N GLU A 419 15.29 6.22 -17.16
CA GLU A 419 15.40 7.00 -18.41
C GLU A 419 15.36 6.10 -19.66
N LEU A 420 16.13 5.00 -19.65
CA LEU A 420 16.11 4.03 -20.75
C LEU A 420 14.73 3.37 -20.87
N MET A 421 14.09 3.03 -19.75
CA MET A 421 12.73 2.47 -19.74
C MET A 421 11.71 3.44 -20.33
N LYS A 422 11.82 4.75 -20.07
CA LYS A 422 10.97 5.77 -20.71
C LYS A 422 11.12 5.75 -22.24
N ILE A 423 12.35 5.68 -22.74
CA ILE A 423 12.64 5.67 -24.17
C ILE A 423 12.07 4.38 -24.80
N ILE A 424 12.33 3.23 -24.17
CA ILE A 424 11.86 1.92 -24.64
C ILE A 424 10.33 1.85 -24.64
N PHE A 425 9.68 2.32 -23.58
CA PHE A 425 8.22 2.42 -23.51
C PHE A 425 7.63 3.28 -24.65
N THR A 426 8.26 4.43 -24.92
CA THR A 426 7.83 5.30 -26.02
C THR A 426 7.95 4.59 -27.37
N LYS A 427 9.05 3.84 -27.58
CA LYS A 427 9.22 3.00 -28.78
C LYS A 427 8.17 1.89 -28.87
N MET A 428 7.85 1.22 -27.75
CA MET A 428 6.80 0.19 -27.70
C MET A 428 5.45 0.73 -28.16
N ILE A 429 5.05 1.91 -27.66
CA ILE A 429 3.77 2.54 -28.06
C ILE A 429 3.78 2.90 -29.54
N ILE A 430 4.85 3.52 -30.05
CA ILE A 430 4.91 3.98 -31.43
C ILE A 430 4.95 2.80 -32.41
N GLN A 431 5.75 1.78 -32.12
CA GLN A 431 5.98 0.67 -33.05
C GLN A 431 5.00 -0.48 -32.87
N ASN A 432 4.40 -0.64 -31.70
CA ASN A 432 3.48 -1.74 -31.35
C ASN A 432 2.26 -1.25 -30.56
N PRO A 433 1.50 -0.26 -31.09
CA PRO A 433 0.39 0.35 -30.35
C PRO A 433 -0.70 -0.67 -30.04
N MET A 434 -1.00 -1.58 -30.98
CA MET A 434 -2.04 -2.61 -30.79
C MET A 434 -1.67 -3.61 -29.70
N ASP A 435 -0.41 -4.02 -29.61
CA ASP A 435 0.06 -4.94 -28.58
C ASP A 435 0.04 -4.27 -27.19
N CYS A 436 0.41 -2.97 -27.12
CA CYS A 436 0.32 -2.20 -25.89
C CYS A 436 -1.14 -2.00 -25.43
N LEU A 437 -2.04 -1.64 -26.36
CA LEU A 437 -3.47 -1.50 -26.07
C LEU A 437 -4.09 -2.83 -25.63
N TYR A 438 -3.74 -3.93 -26.28
CA TYR A 438 -4.15 -5.28 -25.90
C TYR A 438 -3.75 -5.60 -24.45
N MET A 439 -2.53 -5.24 -24.05
CA MET A 439 -2.08 -5.43 -22.67
C MET A 439 -2.89 -4.60 -21.67
N PHE A 440 -3.09 -3.31 -21.92
CA PHE A 440 -3.79 -2.43 -20.98
C PHE A 440 -5.30 -2.65 -20.90
N LEU A 441 -5.95 -3.00 -22.02
CA LEU A 441 -7.41 -3.11 -22.09
C LEU A 441 -7.92 -4.52 -21.81
N ILE A 442 -7.12 -5.56 -22.08
CA ILE A 442 -7.56 -6.97 -21.98
C ILE A 442 -6.74 -7.74 -20.95
N VAL A 443 -5.43 -7.90 -21.18
CA VAL A 443 -4.62 -8.84 -20.39
C VAL A 443 -4.49 -8.39 -18.94
N LYS A 444 -4.12 -7.13 -18.69
CA LYS A 444 -3.88 -6.64 -17.32
C LYS A 444 -5.15 -6.58 -16.47
N PRO A 445 -6.31 -6.05 -16.94
CA PRO A 445 -7.55 -6.12 -16.17
C PRO A 445 -7.95 -7.56 -15.85
N LEU A 446 -7.85 -8.48 -16.81
CA LEU A 446 -8.17 -9.89 -16.57
C LEU A 446 -7.23 -10.52 -15.54
N ARG A 447 -5.92 -10.28 -15.67
CA ARG A 447 -4.92 -10.71 -14.69
C ARG A 447 -5.26 -10.18 -13.30
N TYR A 448 -5.66 -8.91 -13.19
CA TYR A 448 -6.11 -8.33 -11.93
C TYR A 448 -7.24 -9.12 -11.29
N PHE A 449 -8.30 -9.43 -12.03
CA PHE A 449 -9.40 -10.24 -11.50
C PHE A 449 -8.96 -11.66 -11.13
N LEU A 450 -8.05 -12.27 -11.87
CA LEU A 450 -7.49 -13.58 -11.52
C LEU A 450 -6.70 -13.54 -10.20
N GLU A 451 -5.91 -12.49 -9.97
CA GLU A 451 -5.23 -12.31 -8.69
C GLU A 451 -6.22 -12.05 -7.55
N VAL A 452 -7.29 -11.27 -7.76
CA VAL A 452 -8.39 -11.12 -6.77
C VAL A 452 -9.03 -12.48 -6.45
N ILE A 453 -9.26 -13.34 -7.45
CA ILE A 453 -9.80 -14.69 -7.22
C ILE A 453 -8.82 -15.54 -6.40
N ARG A 454 -7.50 -15.44 -6.64
CA ARG A 454 -6.51 -16.18 -5.84
C ARG A 454 -6.54 -15.83 -4.35
N TYR A 455 -6.97 -14.62 -3.97
CA TYR A 455 -7.19 -14.30 -2.56
C TYR A 455 -8.25 -15.19 -1.89
N THR A 456 -9.22 -15.73 -2.63
CA THR A 456 -10.17 -16.71 -2.07
C THR A 456 -9.48 -18.02 -1.69
N ILE A 457 -8.48 -18.43 -2.48
CA ILE A 457 -7.65 -19.61 -2.21
C ILE A 457 -6.76 -19.33 -1.01
N PHE A 458 -6.04 -18.19 -1.00
CA PHE A 458 -5.22 -17.80 0.15
C PHE A 458 -6.03 -17.68 1.44
N PHE A 459 -7.26 -17.17 1.35
CA PHE A 459 -8.18 -17.10 2.47
C PHE A 459 -8.55 -18.49 2.98
N LYS A 460 -8.95 -19.40 2.09
CA LYS A 460 -9.24 -20.79 2.43
C LYS A 460 -8.05 -21.46 3.11
N ASP A 461 -6.86 -21.35 2.53
CA ASP A 461 -5.65 -22.00 3.03
C ASP A 461 -5.19 -21.41 4.36
N SER A 462 -5.31 -20.09 4.52
CA SER A 462 -4.96 -19.40 5.77
C SER A 462 -5.96 -19.70 6.89
N ILE A 463 -7.25 -19.85 6.54
CA ILE A 463 -8.27 -20.33 7.46
C ILE A 463 -7.91 -21.73 7.92
N VAL A 464 -7.71 -22.71 7.03
CA VAL A 464 -7.39 -24.10 7.40
C VAL A 464 -6.25 -24.18 8.42
N ASN A 465 -5.24 -23.32 8.28
CA ASN A 465 -4.05 -23.25 9.13
C ASN A 465 -4.14 -22.23 10.28
N LEU A 466 -5.33 -21.75 10.65
CA LEU A 466 -5.53 -20.83 11.77
C LEU A 466 -5.67 -21.60 13.08
N LEU A 467 -5.38 -20.97 14.22
CA LEU A 467 -5.73 -21.55 15.51
C LEU A 467 -7.25 -21.48 15.72
N ASN A 468 -7.84 -22.51 16.34
CA ASN A 468 -9.30 -22.63 16.56
C ASN A 468 -9.95 -21.37 17.15
N ILE A 469 -9.26 -20.64 18.03
CA ILE A 469 -9.82 -19.42 18.65
C ILE A 469 -10.08 -18.30 17.64
N PHE A 470 -9.23 -18.17 16.62
CA PHE A 470 -9.41 -17.14 15.60
C PHE A 470 -10.48 -17.51 14.60
N TYR A 471 -10.72 -18.80 14.34
CA TYR A 471 -11.90 -19.24 13.59
C TYR A 471 -13.18 -18.80 14.27
N THR A 472 -13.29 -19.03 15.58
CA THR A 472 -14.45 -18.59 16.35
C THR A 472 -14.60 -17.08 16.28
N LEU A 473 -13.50 -16.32 16.37
CA LEU A 473 -13.54 -14.86 16.26
C LEU A 473 -14.01 -14.39 14.88
N ILE A 474 -13.49 -14.96 13.78
CA ILE A 474 -13.90 -14.63 12.41
C ILE A 474 -15.37 -14.96 12.21
N PHE A 475 -15.79 -16.16 12.64
CA PHE A 475 -17.17 -16.59 12.55
C PHE A 475 -18.10 -15.66 13.33
N LEU A 476 -17.73 -15.29 14.56
CA LEU A 476 -18.49 -14.33 15.38
C LEU A 476 -18.56 -12.96 14.71
N ILE A 477 -17.47 -12.45 14.14
CA ILE A 477 -17.45 -11.18 13.39
C ILE A 477 -18.41 -11.25 12.20
N LEU A 478 -18.38 -12.32 11.41
CA LEU A 478 -19.25 -12.49 10.23
C LEU A 478 -20.72 -12.66 10.63
N MET A 479 -21.01 -13.45 11.66
CA MET A 479 -22.36 -13.59 12.21
C MET A 479 -22.88 -12.25 12.76
N PHE A 480 -22.02 -11.49 13.43
CA PHE A 480 -22.35 -10.17 13.93
C PHE A 480 -22.59 -9.17 12.78
N ASN A 481 -21.86 -9.28 11.65
CA ASN A 481 -22.14 -8.54 10.42
C ASN A 481 -23.55 -8.79 9.93
N LEU A 482 -23.94 -10.06 9.80
CA LEU A 482 -25.30 -10.40 9.38
C LEU A 482 -26.36 -9.87 10.35
N LEU A 483 -26.10 -9.92 11.65
CA LEU A 483 -27.01 -9.40 12.66
C LEU A 483 -27.12 -7.87 12.61
N LEU A 484 -26.01 -7.15 12.42
CA LEU A 484 -26.02 -5.70 12.22
C LEU A 484 -26.73 -5.31 10.93
N VAL A 485 -26.52 -6.01 9.81
CA VAL A 485 -27.28 -5.81 8.55
C VAL A 485 -28.77 -5.98 8.81
N TYR A 486 -29.16 -7.09 9.45
CA TYR A 486 -30.56 -7.39 9.75
C TYR A 486 -31.18 -6.30 10.64
N TYR A 487 -30.50 -5.94 11.73
CA TYR A 487 -31.00 -4.94 12.67
C TYR A 487 -31.06 -3.55 12.05
N TYR A 488 -30.02 -3.16 11.29
CA TYR A 488 -29.98 -1.92 10.53
C TYR A 488 -31.18 -1.86 9.58
N ASN A 489 -31.38 -2.88 8.74
CA ASN A 489 -32.52 -2.92 7.82
C ASN A 489 -33.86 -2.85 8.55
N LYS A 490 -34.01 -3.55 9.69
CA LYS A 490 -35.24 -3.53 10.49
C LYS A 490 -35.56 -2.16 11.07
N VAL A 491 -34.57 -1.50 11.69
CA VAL A 491 -34.73 -0.16 12.28
C VAL A 491 -34.85 0.90 11.19
N TYR A 492 -34.06 0.80 10.12
CA TYR A 492 -34.04 1.78 9.05
C TYR A 492 -35.34 1.79 8.23
N ASN A 493 -35.87 0.60 7.89
CA ASN A 493 -37.13 0.47 7.16
C ASN A 493 -38.35 0.98 7.95
N SER A 494 -38.31 0.97 9.29
CA SER A 494 -39.42 1.47 10.09
C SER A 494 -39.49 2.99 10.16
N PHE A 495 -38.39 3.71 9.93
CA PHE A 495 -38.34 5.14 10.26
C PHE A 495 -38.29 6.12 9.09
N ASN A 496 -37.80 5.77 7.89
CA ASN A 496 -37.34 6.86 7.01
C ASN A 496 -37.55 6.73 5.49
N LYS A 497 -38.62 6.14 4.96
CA LYS A 497 -38.84 5.99 3.49
C LYS A 497 -38.60 7.24 2.59
N LYS A 498 -38.65 8.49 3.11
CA LYS A 498 -38.54 9.73 2.30
C LYS A 498 -37.22 10.50 2.39
N ALA A 499 -36.47 10.45 3.50
CA ALA A 499 -35.23 11.24 3.66
C ALA A 499 -33.98 10.56 3.06
N ILE A 500 -34.15 9.33 2.58
CA ILE A 500 -33.05 8.39 2.27
C ILE A 500 -32.38 8.71 0.92
N SER A 501 -33.08 9.22 -0.09
CA SER A 501 -32.56 9.13 -1.47
C SER A 501 -31.28 9.94 -1.72
N GLU A 502 -31.08 11.11 -1.11
CA GLU A 502 -29.95 11.97 -1.50
C GLU A 502 -28.62 11.69 -0.76
N THR A 503 -28.66 11.40 0.54
CA THR A 503 -27.42 11.19 1.33
C THR A 503 -26.90 9.77 1.15
N PHE A 504 -27.81 8.81 1.01
CA PHE A 504 -27.52 7.39 0.84
C PHE A 504 -26.81 7.09 -0.48
N ILE A 505 -27.30 7.65 -1.59
CA ILE A 505 -26.66 7.50 -2.91
C ILE A 505 -25.21 8.01 -2.83
N LYS A 506 -24.96 9.14 -2.14
CA LYS A 506 -23.60 9.70 -2.02
C LYS A 506 -22.64 8.84 -1.21
N VAL A 507 -23.13 8.14 -0.20
CA VAL A 507 -22.30 7.29 0.67
C VAL A 507 -22.01 5.93 0.02
N ALA A 508 -22.97 5.36 -0.71
CA ALA A 508 -22.80 4.10 -1.43
C ALA A 508 -21.71 4.16 -2.53
N TRP A 509 -21.47 5.34 -3.12
CA TRP A 509 -20.45 5.53 -4.16
C TRP A 509 -19.01 5.67 -3.62
N VAL A 510 -18.80 5.76 -2.31
CA VAL A 510 -17.47 5.99 -1.72
C VAL A 510 -16.51 4.83 -2.05
N PHE A 511 -16.88 3.59 -1.69
CA PHE A 511 -16.02 2.43 -1.96
C PHE A 511 -15.84 2.15 -3.46
N PRO A 512 -16.86 2.24 -4.33
CA PRO A 512 -16.66 2.14 -5.78
C PRO A 512 -15.64 3.15 -6.34
N ILE A 513 -15.70 4.42 -5.93
CA ILE A 513 -14.73 5.45 -6.38
C ILE A 513 -13.32 5.10 -5.89
N ILE A 514 -13.18 4.79 -4.60
CA ILE A 514 -11.88 4.40 -4.01
C ILE A 514 -11.36 3.13 -4.69
N TYR A 515 -12.23 2.17 -4.99
CA TYR A 515 -11.89 0.91 -5.64
C TYR A 515 -11.32 1.14 -7.04
N VAL A 516 -12.04 1.88 -7.89
CA VAL A 516 -11.55 2.22 -9.24
C VAL A 516 -10.17 2.89 -9.18
N CYS A 517 -9.96 3.81 -8.23
CA CYS A 517 -8.67 4.47 -8.04
C CYS A 517 -7.57 3.50 -7.57
N SER A 518 -7.90 2.56 -6.66
CA SER A 518 -6.95 1.58 -6.12
C SER A 518 -6.49 0.54 -7.14
N ILE A 519 -7.28 0.27 -8.18
CA ILE A 519 -6.91 -0.68 -9.24
C ILE A 519 -5.92 -0.05 -10.24
N LEU A 520 -5.94 1.28 -10.39
CA LEU A 520 -5.14 1.98 -11.41
C LEU A 520 -3.64 1.66 -11.33
N PRO A 521 -2.95 1.69 -10.16
CA PRO A 521 -1.54 1.33 -10.10
C PRO A 521 -1.26 -0.07 -10.62
N SER A 522 -2.12 -1.04 -10.31
CA SER A 522 -1.97 -2.44 -10.70
C SER A 522 -2.20 -2.67 -12.20
N ILE A 523 -3.08 -1.88 -12.82
CA ILE A 523 -3.28 -1.87 -14.28
C ILE A 523 -2.15 -1.10 -15.00
N ILE A 524 -1.69 0.02 -14.44
CA ILE A 524 -0.66 0.86 -15.07
C ILE A 524 0.70 0.17 -15.02
N PHE A 525 1.12 -0.24 -13.83
CA PHE A 525 2.34 -0.99 -13.61
C PHE A 525 2.02 -2.47 -13.81
N TYR A 526 2.09 -3.27 -12.76
CA TYR A 526 1.82 -4.70 -12.84
C TYR A 526 0.94 -5.19 -11.71
N CYS A 527 0.19 -6.24 -12.04
CA CYS A 527 -0.65 -6.93 -11.08
C CYS A 527 0.05 -8.17 -10.54
N SER A 528 0.14 -8.24 -9.22
CA SER A 528 0.64 -9.39 -8.48
C SER A 528 -0.13 -9.48 -7.16
N PRO A 529 -0.17 -10.65 -6.49
CA PRO A 529 -0.85 -10.78 -5.21
C PRO A 529 -0.47 -9.69 -4.21
N HIS A 530 0.81 -9.32 -4.18
CA HIS A 530 1.32 -8.33 -3.22
C HIS A 530 1.09 -6.87 -3.63
N THR A 531 0.85 -6.57 -4.90
CA THR A 531 0.59 -5.17 -5.32
C THR A 531 -0.88 -4.78 -5.23
N ILE A 532 -1.80 -5.74 -5.02
CA ILE A 532 -3.25 -5.51 -5.03
C ILE A 532 -3.91 -5.59 -3.65
N VAL A 533 -3.14 -5.72 -2.56
CA VAL A 533 -3.69 -5.96 -1.22
C VAL A 533 -4.73 -4.89 -0.82
N ASP A 534 -4.42 -3.63 -1.06
CA ASP A 534 -5.30 -2.49 -0.78
C ASP A 534 -6.56 -2.53 -1.63
N SER A 535 -6.45 -2.78 -2.94
CA SER A 535 -7.62 -2.88 -3.82
C SER A 535 -8.53 -4.06 -3.47
N VAL A 536 -7.97 -5.22 -3.10
CA VAL A 536 -8.74 -6.36 -2.59
C VAL A 536 -9.41 -6.00 -1.26
N THR A 537 -8.72 -5.29 -0.36
CA THR A 537 -9.30 -4.81 0.90
C THR A 537 -10.52 -3.92 0.65
N ILE A 538 -10.43 -2.98 -0.30
CA ILE A 538 -11.53 -2.09 -0.67
C ILE A 538 -12.66 -2.87 -1.35
N PHE A 539 -12.33 -3.83 -2.21
CA PHE A 539 -13.32 -4.70 -2.85
C PHE A 539 -14.14 -5.50 -1.83
N LEU A 540 -13.47 -6.11 -0.85
CA LEU A 540 -14.14 -6.79 0.27
C LEU A 540 -15.02 -5.82 1.06
N SER A 541 -14.53 -4.59 1.30
CA SER A 541 -15.30 -3.57 2.01
C SER A 541 -16.56 -3.19 1.24
N MET A 542 -16.45 -3.09 -0.09
CA MET A 542 -17.58 -2.84 -0.99
C MET A 542 -18.59 -3.98 -0.92
N LEU A 543 -18.16 -5.24 -1.02
CA LEU A 543 -19.02 -6.42 -0.91
C LEU A 543 -19.74 -6.50 0.44
N LEU A 544 -19.03 -6.28 1.54
CA LEU A 544 -19.61 -6.26 2.89
C LEU A 544 -20.60 -5.10 3.06
N SER A 545 -20.33 -3.96 2.41
CA SER A 545 -21.20 -2.79 2.49
C SER A 545 -22.46 -2.90 1.61
N PHE A 546 -22.42 -3.71 0.55
CA PHE A 546 -23.47 -3.79 -0.48
C PHE A 546 -24.87 -4.15 0.07
N PRO A 547 -25.02 -5.16 0.97
CA PRO A 547 -26.30 -5.49 1.59
C PRO A 547 -26.99 -4.31 2.29
N TYR A 548 -26.21 -3.42 2.92
CA TYR A 548 -26.76 -2.25 3.62
C TYR A 548 -27.34 -1.20 2.67
N PHE A 549 -26.85 -1.15 1.42
CA PHE A 549 -27.27 -0.15 0.45
C PHE A 549 -28.34 -0.61 -0.54
N PHE A 550 -28.45 -1.92 -0.82
CA PHE A 550 -29.26 -2.38 -1.96
C PHE A 550 -30.44 -3.29 -1.59
N ILE A 551 -30.57 -3.76 -0.34
CA ILE A 551 -31.65 -4.69 0.04
C ILE A 551 -33.05 -4.05 0.13
N ASN A 552 -33.18 -2.72 -0.01
CA ASN A 552 -34.45 -1.99 0.18
C ASN A 552 -34.98 -1.27 -1.08
N LYS A 553 -34.60 -1.72 -2.28
CA LYS A 553 -35.31 -1.43 -3.53
C LYS A 553 -35.94 -2.71 -4.04
#